data_AF-A0A8X6G0P0-F1
#
_entry.id   AF-A0A8X6G0P0-F1
#
_cell.length_a   1.000
_cell.length_b   1.000
_cell.length_c   1.000
_cell.angle_alpha   90.00
_cell.angle_beta   90.00
_cell.angle_gamma   90.00
#
_symmetry.space_group_name_H-M   'P 1'
#
loop_
_entity.id
_entity.type
_entity.pdbx_description
1 polymer ?
#
loop_
_entity_poly.entity_id
_entity_poly.type
_entity_poly.pdbx_seq_one_letter_code
_entity_poly.pdbx_strand_id
1 'polypeptide(L)'
;MSGPKTQDLICNLLRFRFHNIAVTTDIKMMYRQVNILPEDRDFQRIFWRNSRENKIQTFLLNTVTYGTTSAPYLAIRVLKQLAFDEKVNFTKTTDIVL
;
A
#
# COMPACT_ATOMS: atom_id res chain seq x y z
N MET A 1 0.47 -11.45 -9.71
CA MET A 1 1.65 -11.07 -10.52
C MET A 1 2.43 -10.05 -9.72
N SER A 2 3.73 -10.23 -9.52
CA SER A 2 4.54 -9.28 -8.76
C SER A 2 4.67 -7.97 -9.54
N GLY A 3 4.50 -6.84 -8.84
CA GLY A 3 4.76 -5.54 -9.44
C GLY A 3 6.26 -5.28 -9.63
N PRO A 4 6.65 -4.34 -10.50
CA PRO A 4 8.05 -3.96 -10.65
C PRO A 4 8.62 -3.42 -9.33
N LYS A 5 9.95 -3.50 -9.17
CA LYS A 5 10.62 -3.00 -7.97
C LYS A 5 10.42 -1.48 -7.86
N THR A 6 9.72 -1.03 -6.83
CA THR A 6 9.39 0.40 -6.64
C THR A 6 10.35 1.12 -5.69
N GLN A 7 11.02 0.41 -4.78
CA GLN A 7 11.93 0.99 -3.79
C GLN A 7 13.38 0.76 -4.19
N ASP A 8 14.18 1.83 -4.13
CA ASP A 8 15.64 1.75 -4.21
C ASP A 8 16.21 1.72 -2.79
N LEU A 9 16.39 0.50 -2.27
CA LEU A 9 16.83 0.29 -0.89
C LEU A 9 18.21 0.93 -0.64
N ILE A 10 19.10 0.93 -1.64
CA ILE A 10 20.46 1.47 -1.48
C ILE A 10 20.40 2.99 -1.37
N CYS A 11 19.69 3.65 -2.29
CA CYS A 11 19.51 5.10 -2.23
C CYS A 11 18.85 5.53 -0.92
N ASN A 12 17.85 4.77 -0.45
CA ASN A 12 17.17 5.08 0.80
C ASN A 12 18.13 4.97 1.98
N LEU A 13 18.86 3.85 2.12
CA LEU A 13 19.84 3.67 3.18
C LEU A 13 20.94 4.73 3.16
N LEU A 14 21.40 5.15 1.97
CA LEU A 14 22.39 6.23 1.83
C LEU A 14 21.82 7.58 2.30
N ARG A 15 20.59 7.93 1.94
CA ARG A 15 19.92 9.16 2.41
C ARG A 15 19.84 9.22 3.94
N PHE A 16 19.51 8.10 4.59
CA PHE A 16 19.52 7.99 6.06
C PHE A 16 20.92 8.22 6.68
N ARG A 17 22.00 8.01 5.92
CA ARG A 17 23.38 8.22 6.38
C ARG A 17 23.95 9.59 6.05
N PHE A 18 23.51 10.22 4.96
CA PHE A 18 24.02 11.53 4.52
C PHE A 18 23.35 12.72 5.21
N HIS A 19 22.13 12.55 5.72
CA HIS A 19 21.40 13.63 6.40
C HIS A 19 21.46 13.46 7.92
N ASN A 20 21.71 14.58 8.63
CA ASN A 20 21.77 14.60 10.10
C ASN A 20 20.42 14.33 10.77
N ILE A 21 19.31 14.49 10.04
CA ILE A 21 17.95 14.32 10.53
C ILE A 21 17.21 13.41 9.55
N ALA A 22 16.58 12.37 10.09
CA ALA A 22 15.68 11.50 9.36
C ALA A 22 14.28 11.55 9.96
N VAL A 23 13.27 11.66 9.11
CA VAL A 23 11.86 11.63 9.51
C VAL A 23 11.26 10.33 9.01
N THR A 24 10.67 9.56 9.92
CA THR A 24 9.98 8.31 9.62
C THR A 24 8.56 8.38 10.12
N THR A 25 7.63 7.79 9.37
CA THR A 25 6.23 7.65 9.81
C THR A 25 5.71 6.27 9.41
N ASP A 26 4.82 5.72 10.22
CA ASP A 26 4.08 4.52 9.88
C ASP A 26 2.69 4.89 9.35
N ILE A 27 2.32 4.29 8.22
CA ILE A 27 0.99 4.47 7.65
C ILE A 27 0.12 3.32 8.15
N LYS A 28 -0.67 3.63 9.18
CA LYS A 28 -1.59 2.67 9.78
C LYS A 28 -2.46 2.00 8.72
N MET A 29 -2.34 0.68 8.62
CA MET A 29 -3.11 -0.15 7.69
C MET A 29 -3.01 0.35 6.23
N MET A 30 -1.81 0.69 5.76
CA MET A 30 -1.53 1.26 4.43
C MET A 30 -2.30 0.60 3.27
N TYR A 31 -2.36 -0.73 3.21
CA TYR A 31 -3.05 -1.43 2.13
C TYR A 31 -4.57 -1.19 2.13
N ARG A 32 -5.18 -0.99 3.31
CA ARG A 32 -6.61 -0.71 3.45
C ARG A 32 -7.01 0.69 2.99
N GLN A 33 -6.03 1.55 2.70
CA GLN A 33 -6.28 2.89 2.14
C GLN A 33 -6.49 2.86 0.63
N VAL A 34 -6.28 1.71 -0.02
CA VAL A 34 -6.41 1.56 -1.48
C VAL A 34 -7.62 0.69 -1.80
N ASN A 35 -8.63 1.28 -2.42
CA ASN A 35 -9.84 0.58 -2.85
C ASN A 35 -9.58 -0.26 -4.12
N ILE A 36 -10.24 -1.41 -4.16
CA ILE A 36 -10.34 -2.26 -5.35
C ILE A 36 -11.60 -1.88 -6.11
N LEU A 37 -11.48 -1.84 -7.43
CA LEU A 37 -12.59 -1.60 -8.34
C LEU A 37 -13.71 -2.61 -8.08
N PRO A 38 -14.99 -2.21 -8.01
CA PRO A 38 -16.11 -3.11 -7.71
C PRO A 38 -16.12 -4.41 -8.53
N GLU A 39 -15.78 -4.32 -9.81
CA GLU A 39 -15.67 -5.42 -10.76
C GLU A 39 -14.58 -6.45 -10.40
N ASP A 40 -13.52 -6.02 -9.71
CA ASP A 40 -12.37 -6.86 -9.35
C ASP A 40 -12.47 -7.44 -7.93
N ARG A 41 -13.45 -6.99 -7.12
CA ARG A 41 -13.59 -7.43 -5.72
C ARG A 41 -13.93 -8.91 -5.60
N ASP A 42 -14.53 -9.49 -6.63
CA ASP A 42 -14.89 -10.90 -6.63
C ASP A 42 -13.66 -11.82 -6.57
N PHE A 43 -12.52 -11.36 -7.10
CA PHE A 43 -11.23 -12.05 -7.01
C PHE A 43 -10.64 -12.05 -5.60
N GLN A 44 -11.21 -11.28 -4.66
CA GLN A 44 -10.81 -11.23 -3.26
C GLN A 44 -11.87 -11.83 -2.32
N ARG A 45 -12.75 -12.69 -2.85
CA ARG A 45 -13.78 -13.36 -2.06
C ARG A 45 -13.17 -14.28 -1.00
N ILE A 46 -13.70 -14.19 0.21
CA ILE A 46 -13.38 -15.10 1.31
C ILE A 46 -14.63 -15.77 1.86
N PHE A 47 -14.45 -16.97 2.40
CA PHE A 47 -15.47 -17.71 3.11
C PHE A 47 -15.12 -17.76 4.60
N TRP A 48 -16.09 -17.46 5.47
CA TRP A 48 -15.85 -17.41 6.90
C TRP A 48 -17.02 -18.00 7.69
N ARG A 49 -16.71 -18.65 8.81
CA ARG A 49 -17.66 -19.07 9.84
C ARG A 49 -16.98 -19.10 11.20
N ASN A 50 -17.69 -18.73 12.25
CA ASN A 50 -17.13 -18.67 13.62
C ASN A 50 -17.03 -20.07 14.28
N SER A 51 -17.91 -21.00 13.89
CA SER A 51 -17.90 -22.38 14.39
C SER A 51 -18.37 -23.33 13.29
N ARG A 52 -18.22 -24.65 13.47
CA ARG A 52 -18.58 -25.64 12.43
C ARG A 52 -20.09 -25.71 12.18
N GLU A 53 -20.88 -25.40 13.20
CA GLU A 53 -22.35 -25.42 13.23
C GLU A 53 -22.95 -24.20 12.51
N ASN A 54 -22.17 -23.10 12.43
CA ASN A 54 -22.59 -21.90 11.74
C ASN A 54 -22.53 -22.08 10.21
N LYS A 55 -23.50 -21.47 9.52
CA LYS A 55 -23.48 -21.39 8.04
C LYS A 55 -22.25 -20.61 7.58
N ILE A 56 -21.64 -21.06 6.48
CA ILE A 56 -20.53 -20.37 5.82
C ILE A 56 -21.05 -19.06 5.26
N GLN A 57 -20.42 -17.95 5.67
CA GLN A 57 -20.68 -16.62 5.14
C GLN A 57 -19.66 -16.31 4.05
N THR A 58 -20.08 -15.50 3.08
CA THR A 58 -19.24 -15.04 1.97
C THR A 58 -19.00 -13.55 2.11
N PHE A 59 -17.75 -13.12 2.02
CA PHE A 59 -17.36 -11.71 2.09
C PHE A 59 -16.53 -11.34 0.86
N LEU A 60 -16.73 -10.12 0.36
CA LEU A 60 -15.89 -9.51 -0.67
C LEU A 60 -15.05 -8.42 -0.01
N LEU A 61 -13.74 -8.50 -0.17
CA LEU A 61 -12.83 -7.49 0.36
C LEU A 61 -12.83 -6.27 -0.58
N ASN A 62 -12.97 -5.09 -0.01
CA ASN A 62 -13.09 -3.84 -0.79
C ASN A 62 -11.75 -3.16 -1.08
N THR A 63 -10.69 -3.56 -0.38
CA THR A 63 -9.40 -2.87 -0.39
C THR A 63 -8.28 -3.85 -0.68
N VAL A 64 -7.12 -3.36 -1.12
CA VAL A 64 -5.92 -4.18 -1.28
C VAL A 64 -5.70 -5.01 0.00
N THR A 65 -5.64 -6.33 -0.17
CA THR A 65 -5.54 -7.28 0.95
C THR A 65 -4.11 -7.75 1.18
N TYR A 66 -3.82 -8.09 2.43
CA TYR A 66 -2.55 -8.64 2.86
C TYR A 66 -2.30 -10.02 2.21
N GLY A 67 -1.03 -10.36 2.00
CA GLY A 67 -0.63 -11.65 1.44
C GLY A 67 -0.72 -11.75 -0.09
N THR A 68 -1.25 -10.74 -0.78
CA THR A 68 -1.15 -10.68 -2.24
C THR A 68 0.23 -10.18 -2.68
N THR A 69 0.81 -10.82 -3.70
CA THR A 69 2.15 -10.47 -4.21
C THR A 69 2.24 -9.04 -4.75
N SER A 70 1.12 -8.46 -5.19
CA SER A 70 1.03 -7.10 -5.73
C SER A 70 0.75 -6.03 -4.67
N ALA A 71 0.30 -6.37 -3.45
CA ALA A 71 -0.10 -5.39 -2.45
C ALA A 71 0.99 -4.34 -2.12
N PRO A 72 2.26 -4.73 -1.88
CA PRO A 72 3.30 -3.76 -1.58
C PRO A 72 3.51 -2.78 -2.75
N TYR A 73 3.54 -3.30 -3.98
CA TYR A 73 3.70 -2.47 -5.17
C TYR A 73 2.57 -1.45 -5.31
N LEU A 74 1.31 -1.90 -5.20
CA LEU A 74 0.13 -1.04 -5.37
C LEU A 74 0.14 0.11 -4.36
N ALA A 75 0.41 -0.20 -3.10
CA ALA A 75 0.37 0.80 -2.05
C ALA A 75 1.54 1.80 -2.14
N ILE A 76 2.76 1.34 -2.48
CA ILE A 76 3.90 2.25 -2.71
C ILE A 76 3.68 3.11 -3.95
N ARG A 77 3.09 2.56 -5.02
CA ARG A 77 2.79 3.31 -6.24
C ARG A 77 1.77 4.43 -5.97
N VAL A 78 0.75 4.17 -5.16
CA VAL A 78 -0.21 5.20 -4.72
C VAL A 78 0.51 6.30 -3.95
N LEU A 79 1.42 5.97 -3.04
CA LEU A 79 2.21 7.00 -2.32
C LEU A 79 3.07 7.86 -3.26
N LYS A 80 3.73 7.25 -4.26
CA LYS A 80 4.46 8.01 -5.31
C LYS A 80 3.54 8.96 -6.05
N GLN A 81 2.36 8.47 -6.45
CA GLN A 81 1.40 9.25 -7.20
C GLN A 81 0.87 10.42 -6.37
N LEU A 82 0.50 10.18 -5.11
CA LEU A 82 0.08 11.23 -4.19
C LEU A 82 1.14 12.31 -4.00
N ALA A 83 2.42 11.92 -3.84
CA ALA A 83 3.49 12.90 -3.73
C ALA A 83 3.66 13.76 -5.00
N PHE A 84 3.47 13.15 -6.17
CA PHE A 84 3.50 13.85 -7.45
C PHE A 84 2.30 14.80 -7.61
N ASP A 85 1.09 14.33 -7.31
CA ASP A 85 -0.16 15.10 -7.43
C ASP A 85 -0.14 16.32 -6.48
N GLU A 86 0.40 16.14 -5.27
CA GLU A 86 0.49 17.17 -4.24
C GLU A 86 1.75 18.06 -4.37
N LYS A 87 2.56 17.89 -5.41
CA LYS A 87 3.82 18.63 -5.59
C LYS A 87 3.65 20.15 -5.63
N VAL A 88 2.53 20.61 -6.18
CA VAL A 88 2.21 22.04 -6.27
C VAL A 88 1.94 22.62 -4.87
N ASN A 89 1.29 21.85 -4.00
CA ASN A 89 0.93 22.28 -2.65
C ASN A 89 2.10 22.12 -1.66
N PHE A 90 2.99 21.13 -1.88
CA PHE A 90 4.08 20.79 -0.98
C PHE A 90 5.42 20.65 -1.71
N THR A 91 5.87 21.74 -2.34
CA THR A 91 7.02 21.76 -3.26
C THR A 91 8.34 21.28 -2.65
N LYS A 92 8.54 21.45 -1.34
CA LYS A 92 9.77 21.03 -0.64
C LYS A 92 9.81 19.53 -0.30
N THR A 93 8.67 18.86 -0.27
CA THR A 93 8.55 17.52 0.32
C THR A 93 8.50 16.42 -0.74
N THR A 94 8.02 16.73 -1.95
CA THR A 94 7.79 15.72 -3.00
C THR A 94 9.04 14.98 -3.45
N ASP A 95 10.19 15.67 -3.54
CA ASP A 95 11.43 15.03 -4.00
C ASP A 95 12.09 14.14 -2.92
N ILE A 96 11.51 14.11 -1.71
CA ILE A 96 11.97 13.37 -0.54
C ILE A 96 11.02 12.19 -0.23
N VAL A 97 9.84 12.12 -0.86
CA VAL A 97 8.91 11.00 -0.66
C VAL A 97 9.40 9.79 -1.46
N LEU A 98 9.88 8.80 -0.70
CA LEU A 98 10.43 7.48 -1.05
C LEU A 98 11.95 7.41 -1.17
#